data_AF-A0A7X9GUF3-F1
#
_entry.id   AF-A0A7X9GUF3-F1
#
_cell.length_a   1.000
_cell.length_b   1.000
_cell.length_c   1.000
_cell.angle_alpha   90.00
_cell.angle_beta   90.00
_cell.angle_gamma   90.00
#
_symmetry.space_group_name_H-M   'P 1'
#
loop_
_entity.id
_entity.type
_entity.pdbx_description
1 polymer ?
#
loop_
_entity_poly.entity_id
_entity_poly.type
_entity_poly.pdbx_seq_one_letter_code
_entity_poly.pdbx_strand_id
1 'polypeptide(L)'
;MDDQQHSGALSPSRDAALSRPDFPFARVARRLGIDPALAEVALRDDERARGAVAEAVQAFLTADDDHRAGRPPSSAIASDPDFPTGVGMALVGAAVLWDARDLVPRVALRVAKDHFEDGADELAASYAALVQESVDPGEDSRDDAVAWAAQSLLVSILQRSGSPARAEEIARDLAAHAIPIDLWRDDDPSLPDDSMAWHGGAFVGGIPPRRDERSLSYEDVHDYMNSLLAQTQREQQAEGEGTGG
;
A
#
# COMPACT_ATOMS: atom_id res chain seq x y z
N MET A 1 16.19 -12.10 34.54
CA MET A 1 14.76 -12.10 34.19
C MET A 1 14.41 -10.62 34.15
N ASP A 2 14.51 -10.03 32.97
CA ASP A 2 14.21 -8.61 32.77
C ASP A 2 13.25 -8.46 31.60
N ASP A 3 12.33 -7.54 31.81
CA ASP A 3 11.09 -7.31 31.12
C ASP A 3 11.26 -7.06 29.62
N GLN A 4 10.41 -7.75 28.84
CA GLN A 4 10.09 -7.40 27.47
C GLN A 4 9.47 -6.00 27.45
N GLN A 5 10.24 -5.00 27.04
CA GLN A 5 9.68 -3.75 26.54
C GLN A 5 8.95 -4.04 25.22
N HIS A 6 7.65 -4.31 25.34
CA HIS A 6 6.73 -4.31 24.20
C HIS A 6 6.75 -2.92 23.56
N SER A 7 7.19 -2.87 22.31
CA SER A 7 7.17 -1.69 21.47
C SER A 7 5.72 -1.24 21.25
N GLY A 8 5.25 -0.34 22.11
CA GLY A 8 3.96 0.31 22.02
C GLY A 8 4.07 1.56 21.16
N ALA A 9 3.93 1.42 19.84
CA ALA A 9 3.55 2.51 18.96
C ALA A 9 2.09 2.29 18.53
N LEU A 10 1.25 3.26 18.89
CA LEU A 10 -0.21 3.21 18.87
C LEU A 10 -0.76 3.12 17.43
N SER A 11 -0.89 1.91 16.89
CA SER A 11 -1.98 1.64 15.94
C SER A 11 -3.28 1.66 16.75
N PRO A 12 -4.34 2.40 16.36
CA PRO A 12 -5.65 2.13 16.92
C PRO A 12 -5.91 0.64 16.67
N SER A 13 -6.03 -0.14 17.75
CA SER A 13 -6.26 -1.58 17.58
C SER A 13 -7.48 -1.77 16.69
N ARG A 14 -7.47 -2.78 15.83
CA ARG A 14 -8.63 -3.12 14.97
C ARG A 14 -9.95 -3.01 15.75
N ASP A 15 -9.95 -3.50 16.99
CA ASP A 15 -11.10 -3.44 17.89
C ASP A 15 -11.52 -2.01 18.24
N ALA A 16 -10.58 -1.08 18.42
CA ALA A 16 -10.87 0.34 18.60
C ALA A 16 -11.48 0.96 17.34
N ALA A 17 -10.97 0.63 16.15
CA ALA A 17 -11.53 1.10 14.88
C ALA A 17 -12.95 0.58 14.65
N LEU A 18 -13.17 -0.73 14.84
CA LEU A 18 -14.48 -1.39 14.70
C LEU A 18 -15.51 -0.96 15.76
N SER A 19 -15.04 -0.47 16.92
CA SER A 19 -15.93 0.02 17.98
C SER A 19 -16.40 1.45 17.77
N ARG A 20 -15.89 2.15 16.74
CA ARG A 20 -16.34 3.50 16.43
C ARG A 20 -17.79 3.48 15.91
N PRO A 21 -18.68 4.37 16.39
CA PRO A 21 -20.07 4.42 15.94
C PRO A 21 -20.23 4.70 14.43
N ASP A 22 -19.23 5.35 13.83
CA ASP A 22 -19.19 5.73 12.43
C ASP A 22 -18.44 4.72 11.55
N PHE A 23 -18.05 3.55 12.08
CA PHE A 23 -17.33 2.56 11.29
C PHE A 23 -18.22 2.05 10.12
N PRO A 24 -17.78 2.16 8.86
CA PRO A 24 -18.65 1.95 7.70
C PRO A 24 -18.76 0.47 7.31
N PHE A 25 -19.28 -0.38 8.21
CA PHE A 25 -19.37 -1.85 8.04
C PHE A 25 -19.91 -2.28 6.68
N ALA A 26 -21.04 -1.73 6.22
CA ALA A 26 -21.66 -2.13 4.96
C ALA A 26 -20.81 -1.78 3.73
N ARG A 27 -20.05 -0.68 3.79
CA ARG A 27 -19.16 -0.26 2.70
C ARG A 27 -17.95 -1.18 2.61
N VAL A 28 -17.32 -1.46 3.75
CA VAL A 28 -16.18 -2.38 3.83
C VAL A 28 -16.60 -3.78 3.41
N ALA A 29 -17.71 -4.28 3.91
CA ALA A 29 -18.24 -5.59 3.53
C ALA A 29 -18.48 -5.71 2.02
N ARG A 30 -19.10 -4.69 1.40
CA ARG A 30 -19.29 -4.67 -0.07
C ARG A 30 -17.97 -4.76 -0.82
N ARG A 31 -16.95 -4.01 -0.38
CA ARG A 31 -15.62 -3.99 -1.01
C ARG A 31 -14.91 -5.35 -0.88
N LEU A 32 -15.15 -6.04 0.23
CA LEU A 32 -14.59 -7.38 0.50
C LEU A 32 -15.48 -8.53 -0.01
N GLY A 33 -16.57 -8.24 -0.73
CA GLY A 33 -17.51 -9.28 -1.21
C GLY A 33 -18.30 -9.99 -0.11
N ILE A 34 -18.32 -9.44 1.10
CA ILE A 34 -19.08 -9.95 2.25
C ILE A 34 -20.55 -9.50 2.13
N ASP A 35 -21.47 -10.42 2.42
CA ASP A 35 -22.90 -10.11 2.51
C ASP A 35 -23.13 -8.95 3.51
N PRO A 36 -23.71 -7.81 3.06
CA PRO A 36 -24.00 -6.69 3.94
C PRO A 36 -24.84 -7.04 5.17
N ALA A 37 -25.71 -8.07 5.08
CA ALA A 37 -26.52 -8.53 6.21
C ALA A 37 -25.69 -9.17 7.33
N LEU A 38 -24.49 -9.65 7.02
CA LEU A 38 -23.56 -10.29 7.96
C LEU A 38 -22.30 -9.44 8.21
N ALA A 39 -22.26 -8.20 7.71
CA ALA A 39 -21.08 -7.34 7.67
C ALA A 39 -20.39 -7.20 9.04
N GLU A 40 -21.13 -6.79 10.07
CA GLU A 40 -20.52 -6.55 11.39
C GLU A 40 -19.97 -7.83 12.02
N VAL A 41 -20.71 -8.94 11.93
CA VAL A 41 -20.27 -10.23 12.49
C VAL A 41 -19.04 -10.73 11.75
N ALA A 42 -19.04 -10.67 10.42
CA ALA A 42 -17.95 -11.16 9.60
C ALA A 42 -16.68 -10.30 9.73
N LEU A 43 -16.81 -8.97 9.85
CA LEU A 43 -15.67 -8.06 9.98
C LEU A 43 -15.04 -8.05 11.37
N ARG A 44 -15.77 -8.49 12.40
CA ARG A 44 -15.25 -8.73 13.76
C ARG A 44 -14.57 -10.09 13.91
N ASP A 45 -14.86 -11.04 13.03
CA ASP A 45 -14.19 -12.34 12.96
C ASP A 45 -12.88 -12.20 12.18
N ASP A 46 -11.75 -12.36 12.87
CA ASP A 46 -10.43 -12.10 12.30
C ASP A 46 -10.11 -13.00 11.10
N GLU A 47 -10.31 -14.31 11.26
CA GLU A 47 -9.97 -15.29 10.23
C GLU A 47 -10.86 -15.08 9.00
N ARG A 48 -12.15 -14.82 9.23
CA ARG A 48 -13.09 -14.57 8.15
C ARG A 48 -12.80 -13.27 7.41
N ALA A 49 -12.45 -12.21 8.14
CA ALA A 49 -12.11 -10.93 7.53
C ALA A 49 -10.79 -11.00 6.75
N ARG A 50 -9.75 -11.63 7.30
CA ARG A 50 -8.47 -11.86 6.59
C ARG A 50 -8.67 -12.70 5.33
N GLY A 51 -9.50 -13.75 5.38
CA GLY A 51 -9.88 -14.54 4.21
C GLY A 51 -10.56 -13.70 3.13
N ALA A 52 -11.53 -12.86 3.52
CA ALA A 52 -12.21 -11.96 2.59
C ALA A 52 -11.28 -10.89 1.99
N VAL A 53 -10.33 -10.37 2.77
CA VAL A 53 -9.28 -9.46 2.27
C VAL A 53 -8.41 -10.17 1.25
N ALA A 54 -7.94 -11.40 1.52
CA ALA A 54 -7.13 -12.17 0.59
C ALA A 54 -7.86 -12.43 -0.74
N GLU A 55 -9.13 -12.84 -0.68
CA GLU A 55 -9.96 -13.05 -1.88
C GLU A 55 -10.14 -11.75 -2.67
N ALA A 56 -10.44 -10.64 -2.00
CA ALA A 56 -10.62 -9.33 -2.64
C ALA A 56 -9.32 -8.80 -3.26
N VAL A 57 -8.17 -8.99 -2.60
CA VAL A 57 -6.85 -8.62 -3.12
C VAL A 57 -6.52 -9.42 -4.38
N GLN A 58 -6.75 -10.75 -4.39
CA GLN A 58 -6.52 -11.55 -5.59
C GLN A 58 -7.44 -11.15 -6.74
N ALA A 59 -8.71 -10.89 -6.45
CA ALA A 59 -9.66 -10.39 -7.44
C ALA A 59 -9.24 -9.01 -7.99
N PHE A 60 -8.73 -8.12 -7.13
CA PHE A 60 -8.19 -6.82 -7.53
C PHE A 60 -6.97 -6.97 -8.43
N LEU A 61 -5.96 -7.74 -8.04
CA LEU A 61 -4.73 -7.90 -8.83
C LEU A 61 -5.05 -8.47 -10.22
N THR A 62 -5.92 -9.48 -10.28
CA THR A 62 -6.37 -10.05 -11.56
C THR A 62 -7.11 -9.01 -12.42
N ALA A 63 -8.00 -8.23 -11.80
CA ALA A 63 -8.72 -7.17 -12.50
C ALA A 63 -7.80 -6.03 -12.98
N ASP A 64 -6.78 -5.68 -12.20
CA ASP A 64 -5.79 -4.65 -12.51
C ASP A 64 -4.89 -5.10 -13.68
N ASP A 65 -4.46 -6.36 -13.68
CA ASP A 65 -3.73 -6.95 -14.81
C ASP A 65 -4.59 -7.04 -16.08
N ASP A 66 -5.89 -7.31 -15.95
CA ASP A 66 -6.83 -7.23 -17.07
C ASP A 66 -6.96 -5.79 -17.59
N HIS A 67 -7.13 -4.83 -16.69
CA HIS A 67 -7.27 -3.41 -17.01
C HIS A 67 -6.03 -2.83 -17.70
N ARG A 68 -4.84 -3.06 -17.17
CA ARG A 68 -3.56 -2.60 -17.75
C ARG A 68 -3.27 -3.24 -19.10
N ALA A 69 -3.74 -4.47 -19.31
CA ALA A 69 -3.72 -5.13 -20.62
C ALA A 69 -4.80 -4.62 -21.60
N GLY A 70 -5.62 -3.63 -21.22
CA GLY A 70 -6.70 -3.08 -22.03
C GLY A 70 -7.88 -4.03 -22.25
N ARG A 71 -8.04 -5.04 -21.39
CA ARG A 71 -9.15 -6.01 -21.47
C ARG A 71 -10.40 -5.42 -20.79
N PRO A 72 -11.61 -5.80 -21.25
CA PRO A 72 -12.84 -5.32 -20.64
C PRO A 72 -13.00 -5.85 -19.20
N PRO A 73 -13.66 -5.09 -18.31
CA PRO A 73 -13.87 -5.51 -16.93
C PRO A 73 -14.68 -6.81 -16.87
N SER A 74 -14.14 -7.80 -16.15
CA SER A 74 -14.69 -9.15 -16.03
C SER A 74 -15.28 -9.43 -14.64
N SER A 75 -15.10 -8.51 -13.69
CA SER A 75 -15.45 -8.67 -12.28
C SER A 75 -16.15 -7.43 -11.73
N ALA A 76 -16.86 -7.60 -10.61
CA ALA A 76 -17.52 -6.48 -9.92
C ALA A 76 -16.52 -5.44 -9.41
N ILE A 77 -15.34 -5.87 -8.96
CA ILE A 77 -14.28 -4.98 -8.46
C ILE A 77 -13.71 -4.10 -9.58
N ALA A 78 -13.58 -4.62 -10.80
CA ALA A 78 -13.14 -3.87 -11.98
C ALA A 78 -14.17 -2.84 -12.47
N SER A 79 -15.43 -2.96 -12.02
CA SER A 79 -16.52 -2.05 -12.39
C SER A 79 -16.77 -0.96 -11.33
N ASP A 80 -16.01 -0.96 -10.23
CA ASP A 80 -16.10 0.07 -9.19
C ASP A 80 -15.59 1.41 -9.77
N PRO A 81 -16.28 2.54 -9.52
CA PRO A 81 -15.89 3.84 -10.06
C PRO A 81 -14.53 4.33 -9.56
N ASP A 82 -14.06 3.83 -8.40
CA ASP A 82 -12.76 4.18 -7.83
C ASP A 82 -11.64 3.26 -8.33
N PHE A 83 -11.94 2.33 -9.25
CA PHE A 83 -10.97 1.39 -9.80
C PHE A 83 -10.03 2.07 -10.82
N PRO A 84 -8.72 1.77 -10.82
CA PRO A 84 -8.03 0.83 -9.93
C PRO A 84 -7.58 1.46 -8.60
N THR A 85 -7.17 2.73 -8.61
CA THR A 85 -6.35 3.30 -7.52
C THR A 85 -7.09 3.37 -6.18
N GLY A 86 -8.31 3.92 -6.14
CA GLY A 86 -9.07 4.04 -4.89
C GLY A 86 -9.50 2.68 -4.32
N VAL A 87 -9.75 1.69 -5.18
CA VAL A 87 -9.95 0.30 -4.76
C VAL A 87 -8.67 -0.26 -4.11
N GLY A 88 -7.52 -0.07 -4.74
CA GLY A 88 -6.22 -0.50 -4.21
C GLY A 88 -5.91 0.13 -2.86
N MET A 89 -6.14 1.45 -2.70
CA MET A 89 -5.96 2.17 -1.44
C MET A 89 -6.84 1.59 -0.32
N ALA A 90 -8.11 1.30 -0.63
CA ALA A 90 -9.03 0.70 0.34
C ALA A 90 -8.60 -0.71 0.77
N LEU A 91 -8.07 -1.51 -0.17
CA LEU A 91 -7.57 -2.85 0.12
C LEU A 91 -6.29 -2.84 0.93
N VAL A 92 -5.37 -1.89 0.69
CA VAL A 92 -4.20 -1.68 1.56
C VAL A 92 -4.65 -1.34 2.97
N GLY A 93 -5.59 -0.40 3.12
CA GLY A 93 -6.15 -0.04 4.43
C GLY A 93 -6.81 -1.22 5.14
N ALA A 94 -7.54 -2.08 4.42
CA ALA A 94 -8.12 -3.30 4.96
C ALA A 94 -7.04 -4.31 5.37
N ALA A 95 -6.05 -4.58 4.52
CA ALA A 95 -4.96 -5.49 4.83
C ALA A 95 -4.20 -5.06 6.10
N VAL A 96 -3.90 -3.77 6.25
CA VAL A 96 -3.28 -3.23 7.48
C VAL A 96 -4.21 -3.38 8.69
N LEU A 97 -5.51 -3.08 8.54
CA LEU A 97 -6.48 -3.14 9.65
C LEU A 97 -6.67 -4.56 10.21
N TRP A 98 -6.64 -5.58 9.35
CA TRP A 98 -6.73 -7.00 9.73
C TRP A 98 -5.37 -7.70 9.80
N ASP A 99 -4.27 -6.94 9.81
CA ASP A 99 -2.89 -7.42 9.93
C ASP A 99 -2.46 -8.45 8.87
N ALA A 100 -3.11 -8.46 7.70
CA ALA A 100 -2.78 -9.26 6.53
C ALA A 100 -1.65 -8.62 5.71
N ARG A 101 -0.50 -8.41 6.39
CA ARG A 101 0.64 -7.64 5.86
C ARG A 101 1.26 -8.24 4.61
N ASP A 102 1.22 -9.56 4.49
CA ASP A 102 1.68 -10.32 3.32
C ASP A 102 0.98 -9.90 2.01
N LEU A 103 -0.21 -9.31 2.11
CA LEU A 103 -0.97 -8.85 0.94
C LEU A 103 -0.64 -7.41 0.53
N VAL A 104 -0.01 -6.63 1.42
CA VAL A 104 0.21 -5.19 1.24
C VAL A 104 1.19 -4.87 0.10
N PRO A 105 2.37 -5.50 -0.01
CA PRO A 105 3.41 -5.08 -0.96
C PRO A 105 2.91 -4.95 -2.40
N ARG A 106 2.20 -5.97 -2.90
CA ARG A 106 1.75 -6.01 -4.30
C ARG A 106 0.73 -4.93 -4.60
N VAL A 107 -0.26 -4.73 -3.71
CA VAL A 107 -1.31 -3.73 -3.90
C VAL A 107 -0.73 -2.32 -3.72
N ALA A 108 0.11 -2.10 -2.71
CA ALA A 108 0.74 -0.82 -2.46
C ALA A 108 1.64 -0.39 -3.63
N LEU A 109 2.36 -1.32 -4.27
CA LEU A 109 3.14 -1.00 -5.47
C LEU A 109 2.25 -0.54 -6.64
N ARG A 110 1.10 -1.17 -6.88
CA ARG A 110 0.15 -0.73 -7.92
C ARG A 110 -0.39 0.68 -7.65
N VAL A 111 -0.76 0.95 -6.41
CA VAL A 111 -1.23 2.29 -6.01
C VAL A 111 -0.12 3.33 -6.12
N ALA A 112 1.12 2.97 -5.76
CA ALA A 112 2.27 3.87 -5.90
C ALA A 112 2.53 4.25 -7.36
N LYS A 113 2.43 3.27 -8.28
CA LYS A 113 2.55 3.50 -9.73
C LYS A 113 1.50 4.48 -10.23
N ASP A 114 0.23 4.24 -9.90
CA ASP A 114 -0.88 5.09 -10.37
C ASP A 114 -0.70 6.53 -9.90
N HIS A 115 -0.38 6.75 -8.61
CA HIS A 115 -0.09 8.08 -8.10
C HIS A 115 1.13 8.72 -8.75
N PHE A 116 2.16 7.95 -9.07
CA PHE A 116 3.30 8.48 -9.81
C PHE A 116 2.88 8.88 -11.23
N GLU A 117 2.07 8.10 -11.91
CA GLU A 117 1.57 8.44 -13.25
C GLU A 117 0.69 9.69 -13.25
N ASP A 118 -0.10 9.89 -12.19
CA ASP A 118 -0.94 11.07 -11.96
C ASP A 118 -0.17 12.31 -11.49
N GLY A 119 1.15 12.19 -11.24
CA GLY A 119 1.99 13.31 -10.76
C GLY A 119 1.87 13.60 -9.26
N ALA A 120 1.29 12.69 -8.48
CA ALA A 120 1.18 12.77 -7.02
C ALA A 120 2.42 12.12 -6.34
N ASP A 121 3.59 12.74 -6.53
CA ASP A 121 4.91 12.23 -6.12
C ASP A 121 4.98 11.86 -4.62
N GLU A 122 4.42 12.68 -3.76
CA GLU A 122 4.44 12.46 -2.30
C GLU A 122 3.64 11.21 -1.93
N LEU A 123 2.45 11.05 -2.51
CA LEU A 123 1.61 9.88 -2.33
C LEU A 123 2.27 8.61 -2.88
N ALA A 124 2.84 8.70 -4.08
CA ALA A 124 3.58 7.60 -4.68
C ALA A 124 4.76 7.16 -3.79
N ALA A 125 5.50 8.12 -3.22
CA ALA A 125 6.60 7.83 -2.30
C ALA A 125 6.12 7.17 -1.00
N SER A 126 4.98 7.61 -0.45
CA SER A 126 4.39 7.00 0.76
C SER A 126 4.01 5.54 0.55
N TYR A 127 3.34 5.21 -0.57
CA TYR A 127 3.01 3.82 -0.88
C TYR A 127 4.25 2.98 -1.21
N ALA A 128 5.24 3.55 -1.92
CA ALA A 128 6.51 2.86 -2.16
C ALA A 128 7.28 2.57 -0.86
N ALA A 129 7.22 3.47 0.13
CA ALA A 129 7.79 3.23 1.45
C ALA A 129 7.03 2.11 2.20
N LEU A 130 5.69 2.10 2.13
CA LEU A 130 4.87 1.06 2.74
C LEU A 130 5.21 -0.34 2.20
N VAL A 131 5.54 -0.47 0.91
CA VAL A 131 6.04 -1.72 0.33
C VAL A 131 7.31 -2.18 1.07
N GLN A 132 8.30 -1.29 1.25
CA GLN A 132 9.56 -1.62 1.90
C GLN A 132 9.38 -2.06 3.35
N GLU A 133 8.40 -1.50 4.05
CA GLU A 133 8.10 -1.84 5.44
C GLU A 133 7.34 -3.17 5.59
N SER A 134 6.71 -3.64 4.52
CA SER A 134 5.82 -4.81 4.54
C SER A 134 6.46 -6.08 3.96
N VAL A 135 7.68 -5.99 3.41
CA VAL A 135 8.42 -7.13 2.86
C VAL A 135 9.45 -7.60 3.87
N ASP A 136 9.40 -8.90 4.21
CA ASP A 136 10.44 -9.59 4.96
C ASP A 136 11.50 -10.12 3.98
N PRO A 137 12.72 -9.55 3.96
CA PRO A 137 13.63 -9.81 2.86
C PRO A 137 14.20 -11.23 2.84
N GLY A 138 14.23 -11.83 1.65
CA GLY A 138 14.75 -13.18 1.43
C GLY A 138 13.82 -14.32 1.86
N GLU A 139 12.59 -14.01 2.33
CA GLU A 139 11.58 -15.03 2.63
C GLU A 139 10.82 -15.49 1.36
N ASP A 140 10.37 -14.57 0.50
CA ASP A 140 9.79 -14.85 -0.82
C ASP A 140 10.44 -13.98 -1.90
N SER A 141 11.02 -14.63 -2.92
CA SER A 141 11.61 -13.99 -4.10
C SER A 141 10.68 -13.03 -4.85
N ARG A 142 9.35 -13.25 -4.78
CA ARG A 142 8.37 -12.36 -5.41
C ARG A 142 8.21 -11.07 -4.63
N ASP A 143 8.21 -11.15 -3.31
CA ASP A 143 8.13 -9.95 -2.47
C ASP A 143 9.43 -9.14 -2.53
N ASP A 144 10.59 -9.82 -2.65
CA ASP A 144 11.85 -9.18 -2.97
C ASP A 144 11.77 -8.41 -4.31
N ALA A 145 11.19 -9.02 -5.36
CA ALA A 145 11.01 -8.37 -6.65
C ALA A 145 10.13 -7.11 -6.56
N VAL A 146 9.06 -7.18 -5.77
CA VAL A 146 8.14 -6.06 -5.50
C VAL A 146 8.86 -4.94 -4.72
N ALA A 147 9.67 -5.29 -3.72
CA ALA A 147 10.49 -4.32 -2.99
C ALA A 147 11.50 -3.62 -3.91
N TRP A 148 12.18 -4.37 -4.78
CA TRP A 148 13.10 -3.79 -5.77
C TRP A 148 12.39 -2.89 -6.79
N ALA A 149 11.20 -3.30 -7.24
CA ALA A 149 10.37 -2.47 -8.09
C ALA A 149 10.01 -1.15 -7.40
N ALA A 150 9.61 -1.16 -6.12
CA ALA A 150 9.35 0.06 -5.36
C ALA A 150 10.59 0.97 -5.21
N GLN A 151 11.80 0.42 -5.02
CA GLN A 151 13.04 1.21 -5.02
C GLN A 151 13.31 1.87 -6.38
N SER A 152 13.11 1.12 -7.47
CA SER A 152 13.28 1.68 -8.83
C SER A 152 12.24 2.78 -9.12
N LEU A 153 11.02 2.68 -8.57
CA LEU A 153 10.02 3.74 -8.63
C LEU A 153 10.46 4.99 -7.84
N LEU A 154 11.03 4.81 -6.64
CA LEU A 154 11.54 5.92 -5.82
C LEU A 154 12.63 6.73 -6.54
N VAL A 155 13.48 6.09 -7.35
CA VAL A 155 14.43 6.82 -8.21
C VAL A 155 13.69 7.80 -9.13
N SER A 156 12.65 7.33 -9.81
CA SER A 156 11.85 8.13 -10.75
C SER A 156 11.11 9.26 -10.04
N ILE A 157 10.53 8.98 -8.86
CA ILE A 157 9.87 9.98 -8.01
C ILE A 157 10.87 11.06 -7.57
N LEU A 158 12.05 10.67 -7.07
CA LEU A 158 13.05 11.61 -6.56
C LEU A 158 13.68 12.46 -7.67
N GLN A 159 13.84 11.91 -8.88
CA GLN A 159 14.28 12.68 -10.04
C GLN A 159 13.25 13.76 -10.41
N ARG A 160 11.96 13.41 -10.43
CA ARG A 160 10.88 14.35 -10.76
C ARG A 160 10.68 15.43 -9.71
N SER A 161 10.71 15.05 -8.43
CA SER A 161 10.56 15.95 -7.28
C SER A 161 11.80 16.80 -6.96
N GLY A 162 12.87 16.71 -7.74
CA GLY A 162 14.03 17.60 -7.61
C GLY A 162 15.05 17.19 -6.54
N SER A 163 15.13 15.90 -6.22
CA SER A 163 16.10 15.30 -5.28
C SER A 163 17.12 14.38 -5.98
N PRO A 164 17.90 14.87 -6.96
CA PRO A 164 18.72 14.01 -7.84
C PRO A 164 19.86 13.27 -7.10
N ALA A 165 20.44 13.87 -6.06
CA ALA A 165 21.51 13.21 -5.30
C ALA A 165 21.03 11.92 -4.61
N ARG A 166 19.83 11.97 -4.01
CA ARG A 166 19.21 10.81 -3.37
C ARG A 166 18.75 9.78 -4.40
N ALA A 167 18.24 10.23 -5.55
CA ALA A 167 17.92 9.33 -6.65
C ALA A 167 19.16 8.58 -7.17
N GLU A 168 20.31 9.26 -7.27
CA GLU A 168 21.57 8.66 -7.70
C GLU A 168 22.14 7.65 -6.68
N GLU A 169 21.94 7.90 -5.38
CA GLU A 169 22.28 6.93 -4.33
C GLU A 169 21.52 5.61 -4.51
N ILE A 170 20.20 5.68 -4.69
CA ILE A 170 19.36 4.49 -4.91
C ILE A 170 19.71 3.83 -6.24
N ALA A 171 19.90 4.61 -7.32
CA ALA A 171 20.25 4.06 -8.63
C ALA A 171 21.59 3.30 -8.63
N ARG A 172 22.58 3.77 -7.86
CA ARG A 172 23.85 3.05 -7.69
C ARG A 172 23.67 1.72 -6.94
N ASP A 173 22.77 1.69 -5.96
CA ASP A 173 22.47 0.47 -5.21
C ASP A 173 21.75 -0.57 -6.08
N LEU A 174 20.76 -0.14 -6.88
CA LEU A 174 20.10 -1.00 -7.87
C LEU A 174 21.12 -1.60 -8.86
N ALA A 175 22.03 -0.77 -9.38
CA ALA A 175 23.07 -1.22 -10.31
C ALA A 175 24.04 -2.22 -9.66
N ALA A 176 24.38 -2.05 -8.38
CA ALA A 176 25.25 -2.98 -7.65
C ALA A 176 24.62 -4.38 -7.49
N HIS A 177 23.29 -4.44 -7.49
CA HIS A 177 22.50 -5.68 -7.39
C HIS A 177 21.96 -6.17 -8.74
N ALA A 178 22.40 -5.58 -9.86
CA ALA A 178 21.94 -5.90 -11.21
C ALA A 178 20.42 -5.73 -11.42
N ILE A 179 19.79 -4.83 -10.66
CA ILE A 179 18.36 -4.53 -10.75
C ILE A 179 18.12 -3.45 -11.81
N PRO A 180 17.18 -3.64 -12.76
CA PRO A 180 16.81 -2.61 -13.73
C PRO A 180 16.24 -1.35 -13.06
N ILE A 181 16.70 -0.17 -13.50
CA ILE A 181 16.23 1.13 -12.97
C ILE A 181 14.76 1.43 -13.31
N ASP A 182 14.21 0.73 -14.29
CA ASP A 182 12.84 0.81 -14.77
C ASP A 182 12.03 -0.46 -14.44
N LEU A 183 12.51 -1.31 -13.53
CA LEU A 183 11.79 -2.52 -13.06
C LEU A 183 10.36 -2.19 -12.62
N TRP A 184 10.15 -1.02 -12.00
CA TRP A 184 8.83 -0.57 -11.58
C TRP A 184 7.83 -0.52 -12.74
N ARG A 185 8.24 -0.46 -14.00
CA ARG A 185 7.29 -0.45 -15.12
C ARG A 185 6.70 -1.82 -15.41
N ASP A 186 7.29 -2.89 -14.90
CA ASP A 186 6.75 -4.23 -15.05
C ASP A 186 5.51 -4.40 -14.17
N ASP A 187 4.44 -4.95 -14.73
CA ASP A 187 3.19 -5.16 -14.00
C ASP A 187 3.36 -6.27 -12.96
N ASP A 188 4.01 -7.37 -13.32
CA ASP A 188 4.35 -8.45 -12.39
C ASP A 188 5.88 -8.60 -12.31
N PRO A 189 6.55 -7.77 -11.49
CA PRO A 189 8.01 -7.69 -11.50
C PRO A 189 8.63 -9.04 -11.15
N SER A 190 9.55 -9.48 -11.99
CA SER A 190 10.40 -10.65 -11.74
C SER A 190 11.87 -10.25 -11.75
N LEU A 191 12.64 -10.85 -10.84
CA LEU A 191 14.08 -10.61 -10.79
C LEU A 191 14.80 -11.48 -11.83
N PRO A 192 15.81 -10.94 -12.54
CA PRO A 192 16.71 -11.76 -13.34
C PRO A 192 17.31 -12.93 -12.52
N ASP A 193 17.47 -14.11 -13.13
CA ASP A 193 17.92 -15.35 -12.46
C ASP A 193 19.26 -15.23 -11.68
N ASP A 194 20.08 -14.22 -11.98
CA ASP A 194 21.36 -13.92 -11.32
C ASP A 194 21.29 -12.76 -10.29
N SER A 195 20.09 -12.24 -10.02
CA SER A 195 19.89 -11.17 -9.04
C SER A 195 20.07 -11.76 -7.65
N MET A 196 21.24 -11.50 -7.08
CA MET A 196 21.56 -11.96 -5.74
C MET A 196 20.45 -11.54 -4.78
N ALA A 197 19.88 -12.54 -4.10
CA ALA A 197 18.88 -12.42 -3.04
C ALA A 197 19.17 -11.20 -2.17
N TRP A 198 18.13 -10.47 -1.74
CA TRP A 198 18.26 -9.25 -0.94
C TRP A 198 19.43 -9.33 0.04
N HIS A 199 20.56 -8.76 -0.35
CA HIS A 199 21.74 -8.71 0.48
C HIS A 199 21.61 -7.39 1.20
N GLY A 200 21.13 -7.43 2.45
CA GLY A 200 21.04 -6.27 3.35
C GLY A 200 22.40 -5.60 3.61
N GLY A 201 23.02 -5.08 2.55
CA GLY A 201 24.31 -4.46 2.48
C GLY A 201 24.12 -2.96 2.65
N ALA A 202 24.23 -2.53 3.92
CA ALA A 202 24.26 -1.15 4.39
C ALA A 202 22.91 -0.44 4.63
N PHE A 203 21.98 -1.12 5.31
CA PHE A 203 21.02 -0.47 6.22
C PHE A 203 21.08 -1.13 7.61
N VAL A 204 22.16 -0.89 8.34
CA VAL A 204 22.18 -1.15 9.79
C VAL A 204 21.34 -0.06 10.45
N GLY A 205 20.08 -0.37 10.73
CA GLY A 205 19.07 0.52 11.31
C GLY A 205 18.16 1.07 10.22
N GLY A 206 16.90 0.60 10.19
CA GLY A 206 15.88 1.08 9.26
C GLY A 206 15.87 2.60 9.19
N ILE A 207 15.87 3.14 7.97
CA ILE A 207 16.05 4.57 7.65
C ILE A 207 17.51 5.02 7.90
N PRO A 208 18.21 5.61 6.91
CA PRO A 208 19.55 6.14 7.14
C PRO A 208 19.48 7.18 8.27
N PRO A 209 20.46 7.22 9.20
CA PRO A 209 20.52 8.27 10.21
C PRO A 209 20.67 9.61 9.50
N ARG A 210 19.57 10.37 9.42
CA ARG A 210 19.58 11.76 8.99
C ARG A 210 20.43 12.55 9.99
N ARG A 211 21.41 13.29 9.47
CA ARG A 211 22.34 14.11 10.28
C ARG A 211 21.71 15.40 10.81
N ASP A 212 20.38 15.54 10.75
CA ASP A 212 19.64 16.73 11.19
C ASP A 212 18.34 16.44 11.98
N GLU A 213 18.14 15.19 12.44
CA GLU A 213 17.08 14.81 13.41
C GLU A 213 15.63 15.21 13.02
N ARG A 214 15.35 15.52 11.75
CA ARG A 214 13.98 15.77 11.27
C ARG A 214 13.52 14.60 10.39
N SER A 215 12.86 13.64 11.02
CA SER A 215 12.00 12.68 10.33
C SER A 215 10.81 13.43 9.70
N LEU A 216 10.42 13.03 8.48
CA LEU A 216 9.01 13.08 8.13
C LEU A 216 8.45 11.93 8.96
N SER A 217 7.73 12.25 10.02
CA SER A 217 7.38 11.26 11.03
C SER A 217 6.25 10.38 10.47
N TYR A 218 6.16 9.15 10.97
CA TYR A 218 5.02 8.25 10.83
C TYR A 218 3.66 8.96 11.05
N GLU A 219 3.65 10.02 11.87
CA GLU A 219 2.53 10.93 12.12
C GLU A 219 2.06 11.61 10.83
N ASP A 220 2.95 12.01 9.92
CA ASP A 220 2.60 12.71 8.68
C ASP A 220 1.84 11.82 7.68
N VAL A 221 2.20 10.54 7.54
CA VAL A 221 1.52 9.60 6.62
C VAL A 221 0.17 9.16 7.18
N HIS A 222 0.09 8.91 8.49
CA HIS A 222 -1.16 8.54 9.13
C HIS A 222 -2.12 9.72 9.23
N ASP A 223 -1.62 10.93 9.50
CA ASP A 223 -2.40 12.17 9.48
C ASP A 223 -2.81 12.53 8.05
N TYR A 224 -1.97 12.27 7.06
CA TYR A 224 -2.34 12.44 5.66
C TYR A 224 -3.42 11.44 5.24
N MET A 225 -3.29 10.16 5.56
CA MET A 225 -4.34 9.16 5.30
C MET A 225 -5.64 9.50 6.03
N ASN A 226 -5.56 9.94 7.28
CA ASN A 226 -6.73 10.42 8.02
C ASN A 226 -7.32 11.68 7.39
N SER A 227 -6.49 12.59 6.87
CA SER A 227 -6.93 13.80 6.17
C SER A 227 -7.60 13.49 4.84
N LEU A 228 -7.11 12.49 4.11
CA LEU A 228 -7.66 12.00 2.86
C LEU A 228 -9.02 11.34 3.12
N LEU A 229 -9.11 10.46 4.13
CA LEU A 229 -10.38 9.87 4.57
C LEU A 229 -11.38 10.94 5.03
N ALA A 230 -10.93 11.97 5.73
CA ALA A 230 -11.77 13.09 6.15
C ALA A 230 -12.16 14.02 4.99
N GLN A 231 -11.35 14.10 3.93
CA GLN A 231 -11.67 14.84 2.71
C GLN A 231 -12.72 14.09 1.88
N THR A 232 -12.55 12.78 1.69
CA THR A 232 -13.55 11.93 1.05
C THR A 232 -14.89 11.94 1.83
N GLN A 233 -14.86 12.00 3.16
CA GLN A 233 -16.08 12.18 3.98
C GLN A 233 -16.76 13.54 3.75
N ARG A 234 -15.99 14.62 3.61
CA ARG A 234 -16.53 15.96 3.32
C ARG A 234 -17.12 16.05 1.91
N GLU A 235 -16.47 15.43 0.93
CA GLU A 235 -16.96 15.34 -0.44
C GLU A 235 -18.29 14.54 -0.50
N GLN A 236 -18.39 13.44 0.24
CA GLN A 236 -19.63 12.66 0.35
C GLN A 236 -20.77 13.39 1.09
N GLN A 237 -20.46 14.25 2.07
CA GLN A 237 -21.46 15.10 2.73
C GLN A 237 -21.97 16.21 1.81
N ALA A 238 -21.08 16.81 1.01
CA ALA A 238 -21.44 17.84 0.03
C ALA A 238 -22.32 17.27 -1.10
N GLU A 239 -22.10 16.02 -1.52
CA GLU A 239 -22.94 15.32 -2.49
C GLU A 239 -24.30 14.91 -1.91
N GLY A 240 -24.39 14.65 -0.60
CA GLY A 240 -25.64 14.32 0.09
C GLY A 240 -26.58 15.52 0.34
N GLU A 241 -26.04 16.73 0.49
CA GLU A 241 -26.83 17.96 0.71
C GLU A 241 -27.28 18.63 -0.60
N GLY A 242 -26.68 18.28 -1.74
CA GLY A 242 -26.99 18.84 -3.07
C GLY A 242 -28.30 18.37 -3.72
N THR A 243 -29.00 17.38 -3.15
CA THR A 243 -30.28 16.85 -3.65
C THR A 243 -31.49 17.16 -2.76
N GLY A 244 -31.41 18.24 -1.98
CA GLY A 244 -32.51 18.77 -1.17
C GLY A 244 -32.81 20.25 -1.48
N GLY A 245 -33.15 20.57 -2.73
CA GLY A 245 -33.60 21.89 -3.16
C GLY A 245 -34.52 21.80 -4.38
#